data_AF-A0A8S9JA27-F1
#
_entry.id   AF-A0A8S9JA27-F1
#
_cell.length_a   1.000
_cell.length_b   1.000
_cell.length_c   1.000
_cell.angle_alpha   90.00
_cell.angle_beta   90.00
_cell.angle_gamma   90.00
#
_symmetry.space_group_name_H-M   'P 1'
#
loop_
_entity.id
_entity.type
_entity.pdbx_description
1 polymer ?
#
loop_
_entity_poly.entity_id
_entity_poly.type
_entity_poly.pdbx_seq_one_letter_code
_entity_poly.pdbx_strand_id
1 'polypeptide(L)'
;MPSIKAYNGTTDPDDHVAQYRQTMHAIALPKGSREATLCKGFGSTMTGPALQWYINLPSKSIASFAVLSDKLVEKYASSRDVEKTFDNLCEILQHRAEPLRGYIACLNQEKVAIPECSIPTAIYSFKRGLIPDGDLYKELTKYQCNN
;
A
#
# COMPACT_ATOMS: atom_id res chain seq x y z
N MET A 1 0.39 -9.23 24.50
CA MET A 1 1.11 -9.36 23.22
C MET A 1 0.98 -8.03 22.48
N PRO A 2 1.96 -7.62 21.67
CA PRO A 2 1.83 -6.45 20.81
C PRO A 2 0.54 -6.51 19.97
N SER A 3 -0.13 -5.37 19.84
CA SER A 3 -1.43 -5.26 19.17
C SER A 3 -1.23 -5.14 17.65
N ILE A 4 -1.36 -6.26 16.94
CA ILE A 4 -1.34 -6.31 15.47
C ILE A 4 -2.76 -6.05 14.96
N LYS A 5 -2.90 -5.23 13.92
CA LYS A 5 -4.21 -4.95 13.32
C LYS A 5 -4.82 -6.23 12.78
N ALA A 6 -6.13 -6.41 12.97
CA ALA A 6 -6.83 -7.57 12.42
C ALA A 6 -6.88 -7.49 10.88
N TYR A 7 -6.64 -8.62 10.21
CA TYR A 7 -6.66 -8.74 8.76
C TYR A 7 -7.91 -9.47 8.29
N ASN A 8 -8.75 -8.77 7.52
CA ASN A 8 -10.00 -9.29 6.97
C ASN A 8 -9.88 -9.76 5.50
N GLY A 9 -8.73 -9.56 4.86
CA GLY A 9 -8.53 -9.86 3.44
C GLY A 9 -8.81 -8.71 2.47
N THR A 10 -8.92 -7.46 2.93
CA THR A 10 -9.22 -6.32 2.04
C THR A 10 -8.10 -5.29 1.93
N THR A 11 -7.03 -5.42 2.70
CA THR A 11 -5.84 -4.58 2.61
C THR A 11 -4.68 -5.37 2.02
N ASP A 12 -3.56 -4.71 1.76
CA ASP A 12 -2.39 -5.39 1.23
C ASP A 12 -1.92 -6.55 2.15
N PRO A 13 -1.83 -7.80 1.64
CA PRO A 13 -1.35 -8.94 2.40
C PRO A 13 0.16 -8.88 2.72
N ASP A 14 0.98 -8.27 1.87
CA ASP A 14 2.42 -8.10 2.07
C ASP A 14 2.68 -7.19 3.28
N ASP A 15 1.94 -6.09 3.41
CA ASP A 15 2.02 -5.19 4.56
C ASP A 15 1.65 -5.88 5.89
N HIS A 16 0.60 -6.70 5.88
CA HIS A 16 0.19 -7.45 7.07
C HIS A 16 1.25 -8.47 7.48
N VAL A 17 1.84 -9.17 6.51
CA VAL A 17 2.96 -10.10 6.74
C VAL A 17 4.17 -9.36 7.30
N ALA A 18 4.52 -8.20 6.75
CA ALA A 18 5.65 -7.39 7.19
C ALA A 18 5.47 -6.89 8.63
N GLN A 19 4.28 -6.33 8.95
CA GLN A 19 3.95 -5.87 10.31
C GLN A 19 4.03 -7.02 11.32
N TYR A 20 3.51 -8.20 10.97
CA TYR A 20 3.59 -9.37 11.83
C TYR A 20 5.04 -9.84 12.04
N ARG A 21 5.84 -9.91 10.97
CA ARG A 21 7.26 -10.29 11.05
C ARG A 21 8.04 -9.34 11.97
N GLN A 22 7.88 -8.04 11.79
CA GLN A 22 8.56 -7.02 12.61
C GLN A 22 8.17 -7.15 14.09
N THR A 23 6.88 -7.37 14.35
CA THR A 23 6.35 -7.54 15.70
C THR A 23 6.92 -8.79 16.38
N MET A 24 6.97 -9.91 15.66
CA MET A 24 7.47 -11.17 16.20
C MET A 24 9.00 -11.23 16.28
N HIS A 25 9.72 -10.42 15.49
CA HIS A 25 11.17 -10.27 15.59
C HIS A 25 11.61 -9.74 16.97
N ALA A 26 10.78 -8.93 17.62
CA ALA A 26 11.06 -8.41 18.96
C ALA A 26 10.85 -9.45 20.09
N ILE A 27 10.36 -10.65 19.77
CA ILE A 27 9.99 -11.68 20.75
C ILE A 27 10.96 -12.86 20.65
N ALA A 28 11.60 -13.20 21.77
CA ALA A 28 12.42 -14.41 21.85
C ALA A 28 11.52 -15.66 21.86
N LEU A 29 11.60 -16.46 20.78
CA LEU A 29 10.87 -17.72 20.66
C LEU A 29 11.81 -18.93 20.75
N PRO A 30 11.41 -20.02 21.43
CA PRO A 30 12.15 -21.26 21.42
C PRO A 30 12.31 -21.79 20.00
N LYS A 31 13.54 -22.17 19.60
CA LYS A 31 13.84 -22.64 18.24
C LYS A 31 12.94 -23.81 17.80
N GLY A 32 12.69 -24.76 18.71
CA GLY A 32 11.90 -25.97 18.41
C GLY A 32 10.40 -25.72 18.16
N SER A 33 9.86 -24.57 18.55
CA SER A 33 8.44 -24.24 18.37
C SER A 33 8.21 -22.96 17.57
N ARG A 34 9.27 -22.30 17.07
CA ARG A 34 9.22 -20.98 16.46
C ARG A 34 8.18 -20.90 15.34
N GLU A 35 8.28 -21.79 14.36
CA GLU A 35 7.37 -21.81 13.20
C GLU A 35 5.92 -22.05 13.61
N ALA A 36 5.68 -23.00 14.51
CA ALA A 36 4.33 -23.29 15.00
C ALA A 36 3.73 -22.08 15.74
N THR A 37 4.54 -21.38 16.54
CA THR A 37 4.11 -20.16 17.23
C THR A 37 3.82 -19.02 16.25
N LEU A 38 4.67 -18.83 15.24
CA LEU A 38 4.46 -17.82 14.18
C LEU A 38 3.18 -18.10 13.39
N CYS A 39 2.97 -19.34 12.92
CA CYS A 39 1.77 -19.69 12.16
C CYS A 39 0.48 -19.54 12.96
N LYS A 40 0.47 -19.97 14.23
CA LYS A 40 -0.70 -19.85 15.12
C LYS A 40 -0.97 -18.39 15.49
N GLY A 41 0.07 -17.65 15.84
CA GLY A 41 -0.05 -16.24 16.15
C GLY A 41 -0.54 -15.43 14.95
N PHE A 42 -0.06 -15.74 13.73
CA PHE A 42 -0.53 -15.09 12.52
C PHE A 42 -2.01 -15.39 12.26
N GLY A 43 -2.43 -16.65 12.39
CA GLY A 43 -3.83 -17.03 12.29
C GLY A 43 -4.74 -16.27 13.26
N SER A 44 -4.24 -15.99 14.47
CA SER A 44 -5.01 -15.21 15.48
C SER A 44 -5.24 -13.74 15.11
N THR A 45 -4.49 -13.20 14.14
CA THR A 45 -4.71 -11.85 13.62
C THR A 45 -5.76 -11.79 12.53
N MET A 46 -6.26 -12.93 12.04
CA MET A 46 -7.22 -12.98 10.95
C MET A 46 -8.65 -12.81 11.45
N THR A 47 -9.47 -12.17 10.63
CA THR A 47 -10.91 -11.99 10.86
C THR A 47 -11.70 -12.18 9.57
N GLY A 48 -13.02 -12.35 9.69
CA GLY A 48 -13.93 -12.44 8.55
C GLY A 48 -13.50 -13.48 7.49
N PRO A 49 -13.51 -13.13 6.19
CA PRO A 49 -13.14 -14.05 5.11
C PRO A 49 -11.72 -14.62 5.23
N ALA A 50 -10.76 -13.85 5.73
CA ALA A 50 -9.38 -14.31 5.93
C ALA A 50 -9.29 -15.41 6.98
N LEU A 51 -10.02 -15.27 8.10
CA LEU A 51 -10.09 -16.31 9.12
C LEU A 51 -10.72 -17.59 8.55
N GLN A 52 -11.82 -17.46 7.79
CA GLN A 52 -12.48 -18.61 7.16
C GLN A 52 -11.56 -19.33 6.18
N TRP A 53 -10.76 -18.60 5.40
CA TRP A 53 -9.76 -19.22 4.55
C TRP A 53 -8.70 -19.98 5.36
N TYR A 54 -8.17 -19.37 6.42
CA TYR A 54 -7.11 -19.97 7.24
C TYR A 54 -7.53 -21.29 7.90
N ILE A 55 -8.72 -21.33 8.51
CA ILE A 55 -9.21 -22.54 9.19
C ILE A 55 -9.54 -23.67 8.21
N ASN A 56 -9.78 -23.35 6.94
CA ASN A 56 -10.09 -24.31 5.87
C ASN A 56 -8.84 -24.76 5.10
N LEU A 57 -7.64 -24.34 5.51
CA LEU A 57 -6.41 -24.83 4.88
C LEU A 57 -6.26 -26.34 5.09
N PRO A 58 -5.81 -27.10 4.07
CA PRO A 58 -5.65 -28.54 4.21
C PRO A 58 -4.73 -28.89 5.37
N SER A 59 -5.06 -29.97 6.09
CA SER A 59 -4.22 -30.46 7.18
C SER A 59 -2.79 -30.70 6.70
N LYS A 60 -1.80 -30.27 7.49
CA LYS A 60 -0.37 -30.39 7.18
C LYS A 60 0.12 -29.63 5.93
N SER A 61 -0.68 -28.70 5.38
CA SER A 61 -0.28 -27.87 4.23
C SER A 61 0.65 -26.70 4.56
N ILE A 62 0.81 -26.38 5.85
CA ILE A 62 1.67 -25.29 6.34
C ILE A 62 2.87 -25.90 7.08
N ALA A 63 4.04 -25.90 6.45
CA ALA A 63 5.28 -26.39 7.05
C ALA A 63 6.05 -25.30 7.82
N SER A 64 5.81 -24.03 7.48
CA SER A 64 6.50 -22.88 8.06
C SER A 64 5.65 -21.62 7.91
N PHE A 65 6.05 -20.57 8.61
CA PHE A 65 5.43 -19.25 8.46
C PHE A 65 5.63 -18.68 7.05
N ALA A 66 6.77 -18.97 6.40
CA ALA A 66 7.00 -18.58 5.01
C ALA A 66 5.96 -19.20 4.06
N VAL A 67 5.69 -20.51 4.18
CA VAL A 67 4.67 -21.18 3.37
C VAL A 67 3.28 -20.58 3.61
N LEU A 68 2.97 -20.21 4.87
CA LEU A 68 1.71 -19.55 5.18
C LEU A 68 1.62 -18.15 4.57
N SER A 69 2.68 -17.35 4.64
CA SER A 69 2.69 -16.02 4.03
C SER A 69 2.52 -16.08 2.52
N ASP A 70 3.20 -17.02 1.85
CA ASP A 70 3.12 -17.16 0.39
C ASP A 70 1.70 -17.53 -0.05
N LYS A 71 1.07 -18.47 0.67
CA LYS A 71 -0.33 -18.86 0.43
C LYS A 71 -1.31 -17.71 0.69
N LEU A 72 -1.05 -16.85 1.68
CA LEU A 72 -1.88 -15.68 1.94
C LEU A 72 -1.78 -14.69 0.77
N VAL A 73 -0.56 -14.35 0.35
CA VAL A 73 -0.32 -13.41 -0.74
C VAL A 73 -0.92 -13.93 -2.04
N GLU A 74 -0.79 -15.23 -2.32
CA GLU A 74 -1.45 -15.88 -3.46
C GLU A 74 -2.98 -15.78 -3.36
N LYS A 75 -3.55 -16.08 -2.18
CA LYS A 75 -5.01 -16.06 -1.97
C LYS A 75 -5.61 -14.67 -2.10
N TYR A 76 -4.92 -13.65 -1.61
CA TYR A 76 -5.37 -12.26 -1.53
C TYR A 76 -4.62 -11.36 -2.51
N ALA A 77 -4.09 -11.91 -3.60
CA ALA A 77 -3.33 -11.16 -4.59
C ALA A 77 -4.12 -9.98 -5.19
N SER A 78 -5.45 -10.11 -5.30
CA SER A 78 -6.35 -9.04 -5.76
C SER A 78 -6.51 -7.88 -4.79
N SER A 79 -6.11 -8.08 -3.53
CA SER A 79 -6.17 -7.08 -2.45
C SER A 79 -4.82 -6.42 -2.20
N ARG A 80 -3.79 -6.80 -2.95
CA ARG A 80 -2.50 -6.11 -2.96
C ARG A 80 -2.74 -4.68 -3.42
N ASP A 81 -2.10 -3.74 -2.74
CA ASP A 81 -2.10 -2.37 -3.20
C ASP A 81 -1.39 -2.37 -4.56
N VAL A 82 -2.12 -1.94 -5.59
CA VAL A 82 -1.53 -1.75 -6.90
C VAL A 82 -0.54 -0.61 -6.77
N GLU A 83 0.73 -0.84 -7.12
CA GLU A 83 1.71 0.22 -7.21
C GLU A 83 1.11 1.36 -8.03
N LYS A 84 1.00 2.54 -7.41
CA LYS A 84 0.46 3.70 -8.11
C LYS A 84 1.42 4.05 -9.23
N THR A 85 0.87 4.26 -10.40
CA THR A 85 1.64 4.55 -11.60
C THR A 85 1.61 6.04 -11.90
N PHE A 86 2.39 6.44 -12.91
CA PHE A 86 2.29 7.76 -13.50
C PHE A 86 0.86 8.14 -13.89
N ASP A 87 0.09 7.19 -14.43
CA ASP A 87 -1.27 7.44 -14.90
C ASP A 87 -2.16 7.87 -13.73
N ASN A 88 -2.02 7.25 -12.56
CA ASN A 88 -2.76 7.64 -11.34
C ASN A 88 -2.40 9.07 -10.89
N LEU A 89 -1.12 9.46 -10.93
CA LEU A 89 -0.72 10.82 -10.60
C LEU A 89 -1.34 11.86 -11.53
N CYS A 90 -1.47 11.48 -12.80
CA CYS A 90 -2.01 12.28 -13.88
C CYS A 90 -3.54 12.43 -13.84
N GLU A 91 -4.24 11.57 -13.11
CA GLU A 91 -5.67 11.64 -12.85
C GLU A 91 -6.03 12.64 -11.73
N ILE A 92 -5.06 13.09 -10.94
CA ILE A 92 -5.27 14.10 -9.90
C ILE A 92 -5.46 15.46 -10.58
N LEU A 93 -6.70 15.97 -10.55
CA LEU A 93 -7.07 17.27 -11.10
C LEU A 93 -7.55 18.20 -9.97
N GLN A 94 -7.09 19.44 -10.00
CA GLN A 94 -7.60 20.50 -9.12
C GLN A 94 -9.05 20.81 -9.49
N HIS A 95 -9.94 20.65 -8.52
CA HIS A 95 -11.35 21.01 -8.72
C HIS A 95 -11.58 22.51 -8.51
N ARG A 96 -12.60 23.09 -9.17
CA ARG A 96 -12.91 24.54 -9.09
C ARG A 96 -13.16 25.06 -7.67
N ALA A 97 -13.69 24.21 -6.80
CA ALA A 97 -13.96 24.55 -5.39
C ALA A 97 -12.79 24.21 -4.46
N GLU A 98 -11.74 23.57 -4.97
CA GLU A 98 -10.60 23.12 -4.18
C GLU A 98 -9.51 24.21 -4.15
N PRO A 99 -9.09 24.66 -2.95
CA PRO A 99 -7.96 25.56 -2.85
C PRO A 99 -6.69 24.86 -3.32
N LEU A 100 -5.77 25.61 -3.94
CA LEU A 100 -4.51 25.06 -4.45
C LEU A 100 -3.76 24.18 -3.44
N ARG A 101 -3.78 24.56 -2.16
CA ARG A 101 -3.16 23.80 -1.07
C ARG A 101 -3.78 22.40 -0.91
N GLY A 102 -5.08 22.25 -1.11
CA GLY A 102 -5.78 20.97 -1.08
C GLY A 102 -5.29 20.08 -2.22
N TYR A 103 -5.27 20.61 -3.44
CA TYR A 103 -4.77 19.92 -4.62
C TYR A 103 -3.32 19.46 -4.45
N ILE A 104 -2.42 20.33 -3.98
CA ILE A 104 -1.01 19.98 -3.71
C ILE A 104 -0.90 18.86 -2.67
N ALA A 105 -1.75 18.88 -1.63
CA ALA A 105 -1.74 17.83 -0.62
C ALA A 105 -2.15 16.47 -1.21
N CYS A 106 -3.22 16.43 -2.02
CA CYS A 106 -3.66 15.24 -2.74
C CYS A 106 -2.56 14.72 -3.69
N LEU A 107 -1.97 15.60 -4.50
CA LEU A 107 -0.91 15.24 -5.44
C LEU A 107 0.33 14.69 -4.73
N ASN A 108 0.73 15.29 -3.60
CA ASN A 108 1.87 14.81 -2.82
C ASN A 108 1.59 13.47 -2.15
N GLN A 109 0.37 13.25 -1.66
CA GLN A 109 -0.03 11.97 -1.10
C GLN A 109 0.02 10.86 -2.16
N GLU A 110 -0.45 11.15 -3.37
CA GLU A 110 -0.37 10.21 -4.50
C GLU A 110 1.08 9.92 -4.89
N LYS A 111 1.90 10.97 -5.00
CA LYS A 111 3.33 10.88 -5.34
C LYS A 111 4.12 10.00 -4.36
N VAL A 112 3.84 10.05 -3.06
CA VAL A 112 4.56 9.25 -2.04
C VAL A 112 4.37 7.75 -2.27
N ALA A 113 3.26 7.34 -2.88
CA ALA A 113 2.93 5.94 -3.13
C ALA A 113 3.41 5.44 -4.51
N ILE A 114 4.09 6.28 -5.31
CA ILE A 114 4.65 5.91 -6.61
C ILE A 114 6.15 5.63 -6.44
N PRO A 115 6.61 4.38 -6.65
CA PRO A 115 8.03 4.05 -6.65
C PRO A 115 8.78 4.86 -7.71
N GLU A 116 9.92 5.45 -7.35
CA GLU A 116 10.81 6.18 -8.27
C GLU A 116 10.15 7.31 -9.10
N CYS A 117 9.18 8.05 -8.54
CA CYS A 117 8.58 9.19 -9.24
C CYS A 117 9.63 10.27 -9.60
N SER A 118 9.94 10.39 -10.89
CA SER A 118 10.90 11.37 -11.39
C SER A 118 10.43 12.82 -11.19
N ILE A 119 11.36 13.76 -11.03
CA ILE A 119 11.04 15.20 -10.92
C ILE A 119 10.32 15.70 -12.19
N PRO A 120 10.76 15.39 -13.43
CA PRO A 120 10.02 15.78 -14.64
C PRO A 120 8.58 15.28 -14.65
N THR A 121 8.35 14.02 -14.24
CA THR A 121 7.03 13.40 -14.15
C THR A 121 6.11 14.12 -13.16
N ALA A 122 6.64 14.48 -12.00
CA ALA A 122 5.90 15.22 -10.98
C ALA A 122 5.53 16.64 -11.47
N ILE A 123 6.46 17.34 -12.13
CA ILE A 123 6.21 18.67 -12.70
C ILE A 123 5.13 18.60 -13.79
N TYR A 124 5.22 17.61 -14.68
CA TYR A 124 4.23 17.42 -15.74
C TYR A 124 2.84 17.18 -15.16
N SER A 125 2.71 16.23 -14.22
CA SER A 125 1.42 15.89 -13.60
C SER A 125 0.85 17.07 -12.82
N PHE A 126 1.70 17.79 -12.08
CA PHE A 126 1.31 19.00 -11.37
C PHE A 126 0.72 20.05 -12.33
N LYS A 127 1.42 20.34 -13.43
CA LYS A 127 0.95 21.32 -14.43
C LYS A 127 -0.35 20.87 -15.11
N ARG A 128 -0.44 19.59 -15.46
CA ARG A 128 -1.62 18.98 -16.09
C ARG A 128 -2.86 19.06 -15.20
N GLY A 129 -2.69 18.85 -13.90
CA GLY A 129 -3.82 18.83 -12.97
C GLY A 129 -4.31 20.20 -12.52
N LEU A 130 -3.60 21.30 -12.77
CA LEU A 130 -4.10 22.64 -12.42
C LEU A 130 -5.36 23.02 -13.20
N ILE A 131 -6.20 23.87 -12.60
CA ILE A 131 -7.37 24.44 -13.29
C ILE A 131 -6.89 25.17 -14.56
N PRO A 132 -7.40 24.80 -15.75
CA PRO A 132 -7.09 25.52 -16.98
C PRO A 132 -7.42 27.01 -16.83
N ASP A 133 -6.52 27.88 -17.28
CA ASP A 133 -6.65 29.34 -17.20
C ASP A 133 -6.71 29.94 -15.78
N GLY A 134 -6.45 29.16 -14.73
CA GLY A 134 -6.23 29.69 -13.38
C GLY A 134 -4.97 30.55 -13.31
N ASP A 135 -4.90 31.46 -12.33
CA ASP A 135 -3.79 32.42 -12.20
C ASP A 135 -2.42 31.72 -12.16
N LEU A 136 -2.31 30.64 -11.40
CA LEU A 136 -1.07 29.86 -11.32
C LEU A 136 -0.75 29.13 -12.64
N TYR A 137 -1.75 28.56 -13.32
CA TYR A 137 -1.54 27.90 -14.60
C TYR A 137 -1.00 28.90 -15.64
N LYS A 138 -1.58 30.10 -15.68
CA LYS A 138 -1.14 31.19 -16.56
C LYS A 138 0.28 31.62 -16.26
N GLU A 139 0.64 31.84 -14.99
CA GLU A 139 2.01 32.20 -14.62
C GLU A 139 3.03 31.10 -15.00
N LEU A 140 2.66 29.82 -14.88
CA LEU A 140 3.53 28.70 -15.23
C LEU A 140 3.67 28.44 -16.74
N THR A 141 2.76 28.96 -17.56
CA THR A 141 2.76 28.81 -19.03
C THR A 141 3.11 30.11 -19.76
N LYS A 142 3.24 31.22 -19.03
CA LYS A 142 3.54 32.58 -19.52
C LYS A 142 4.83 32.67 -20.33
N TYR A 143 5.83 31.87 -19.95
CA TYR A 143 7.12 31.82 -20.62
C TYR A 143 7.27 30.42 -21.23
N GLN A 144 6.99 30.30 -22.53
CA GLN A 144 7.42 29.12 -23.28
C GLN A 144 8.95 29.12 -23.26
N CYS A 145 9.56 28.01 -22.83
CA CYS A 145 11.00 27.82 -23.03
C CYS A 145 11.23 27.76 -24.54
N ASN A 146 11.75 28.83 -25.13
CA ASN A 146 12.32 28.79 -26.46
C ASN A 146 13.56 27.88 -26.37
N ASN A 147 13.45 26.68 -26.95
CA ASN A 147 14.60 25.82 -27.23
C ASN A 147 15.38 26.34 -28.43
#